data_AF-A0A6N8B417-F1
#
_entry.id   AF-A0A6N8B417-F1
#
_cell.length_a   1.000
_cell.length_b   1.000
_cell.length_c   1.000
_cell.angle_alpha   90.00
_cell.angle_beta   90.00
_cell.angle_gamma   90.00
#
_symmetry.space_group_name_H-M   'P 1'
#
loop_
_entity.id
_entity.type
_entity.pdbx_description
1 polymer ?
#
loop_
_entity_poly.entity_id
_entity_poly.type
_entity_poly.pdbx_seq_one_letter_code
_entity_poly.pdbx_strand_id
1 'polypeptide(L)'
;MKGLWLNQLLIIKGYINEQFQKHNPQPPNLVEMIDQAKEEWEISLNQLNNCDQDMLDYVIHDIHAKERRYMSLLMQARKESLGAWKSDDVNEKFTPEFRSQKSGVRMEKTKNASG
;
A
#
# COMPACT_ATOMS: atom_id res chain seq x y z
N MET A 1 -55.77 13.96 7.18
CA MET A 1 -54.88 12.90 6.65
C MET A 1 -53.48 13.45 6.27
N LYS A 2 -52.77 14.15 7.19
CA LYS A 2 -51.41 14.69 6.94
C LYS A 2 -50.37 14.27 8.00
N GLY A 3 -50.79 13.63 9.10
CA GLY A 3 -49.91 13.22 10.21
C GLY A 3 -49.28 11.83 10.06
N LEU A 4 -49.85 10.94 9.23
CA LEU A 4 -49.33 9.58 9.02
C LEU A 4 -48.04 9.56 8.17
N TRP A 5 -47.94 10.48 7.22
CA TRP A 5 -46.78 10.59 6.33
C TRP A 5 -45.52 11.11 7.05
N LEU A 6 -45.70 11.98 8.04
CA LEU A 6 -44.61 12.48 8.88
C LEU A 6 -44.05 11.38 9.78
N ASN A 7 -44.90 10.52 10.34
CA ASN A 7 -44.46 9.39 11.14
C ASN A 7 -43.72 8.33 10.32
N GLN A 8 -44.18 8.05 9.09
CA GLN A 8 -43.43 7.16 8.20
C GLN A 8 -42.05 7.72 7.88
N LEU A 9 -41.92 9.03 7.65
CA LEU A 9 -40.63 9.65 7.38
C LEU A 9 -39.69 9.58 8.59
N LEU A 10 -40.22 9.73 9.81
CA LEU A 10 -39.44 9.61 11.06
C LEU A 10 -38.97 8.17 11.29
N ILE A 11 -39.82 7.17 11.02
CA ILE A 11 -39.45 5.74 11.12
C ILE A 11 -38.37 5.40 10.09
N ILE A 12 -38.52 5.84 8.84
CA ILE A 12 -37.55 5.60 7.78
C ILE A 12 -36.21 6.29 8.10
N LYS A 13 -36.24 7.54 8.55
CA LYS A 13 -35.01 8.25 8.98
C LYS A 13 -34.34 7.59 10.18
N GLY A 14 -35.11 7.11 11.15
CA GLY A 14 -34.60 6.37 12.30
C GLY A 14 -33.91 5.08 11.89
N TYR A 15 -34.58 4.26 11.07
CA TYR A 15 -34.04 3.00 10.57
C TYR A 15 -32.77 3.21 9.74
N ILE A 16 -32.77 4.21 8.85
CA ILE A 16 -31.59 4.56 8.05
C ILE A 16 -30.42 4.97 8.96
N ASN A 17 -30.65 5.86 9.94
CA ASN A 17 -29.62 6.32 10.85
C ASN A 17 -29.06 5.20 11.75
N GLU A 18 -29.90 4.27 12.19
CA GLU A 18 -29.50 3.11 12.99
C GLU A 18 -28.60 2.14 12.20
N GLN A 19 -28.91 1.91 10.90
CA GLN A 19 -28.04 1.10 10.03
C GLN A 19 -26.70 1.78 9.74
N PHE A 20 -26.69 3.11 9.58
CA PHE A 20 -25.44 3.87 9.40
C PHE A 20 -24.56 3.87 10.66
N GLN A 21 -25.14 3.94 11.86
CA GLN A 21 -24.35 3.90 13.11
C GLN A 21 -23.78 2.50 13.42
N LYS A 22 -24.44 1.43 12.97
CA LYS A 22 -23.99 0.04 13.17
C LYS A 22 -22.69 -0.29 12.42
N HIS A 23 -22.36 0.50 11.40
CA HIS A 23 -21.13 0.39 10.60
C HIS A 23 -20.30 1.67 10.71
N ASN A 24 -19.95 2.08 11.93
CA ASN A 24 -18.83 3.00 12.13
C ASN A 24 -17.59 2.16 12.49
N PRO A 25 -16.94 1.47 11.52
CA PRO A 25 -15.69 0.80 11.82
C PRO A 25 -14.74 1.90 12.29
N GLN A 26 -14.24 1.76 13.51
CA GLN A 26 -13.17 2.63 13.95
C GLN A 26 -12.06 2.56 12.89
N PRO A 27 -11.45 3.70 12.53
CA PRO A 27 -10.33 3.66 11.61
C PRO A 27 -9.29 2.68 12.17
N PRO A 28 -8.76 1.76 11.35
CA PRO A 28 -7.84 0.74 11.82
C PRO A 28 -6.66 1.42 12.52
N ASN A 29 -6.22 0.85 13.63
CA ASN A 29 -5.06 1.37 14.33
C ASN A 29 -3.78 1.11 13.50
N LEU A 30 -2.67 1.79 13.81
CA LEU A 30 -1.46 1.69 13.00
C LEU A 30 -0.92 0.25 12.89
N VAL A 31 -1.07 -0.57 13.93
CA VAL A 31 -0.64 -1.98 13.91
C VAL A 31 -1.50 -2.78 12.95
N GLU A 32 -2.82 -2.63 13.02
CA GLU A 32 -3.76 -3.26 12.08
C GLU A 32 -3.48 -2.84 10.63
N MET A 33 -3.13 -1.56 10.40
CA MET A 33 -2.76 -1.07 9.08
C MET A 33 -1.47 -1.72 8.56
N ILE A 34 -0.48 -1.97 9.44
CA ILE A 34 0.78 -2.63 9.08
C ILE A 34 0.52 -4.09 8.71
N ASP A 35 -0.26 -4.80 9.53
CA ASP A 35 -0.60 -6.20 9.28
C ASP A 35 -1.39 -6.35 7.98
N GLN A 36 -2.37 -5.48 7.75
CA GLN A 36 -3.12 -5.45 6.50
C GLN A 36 -2.21 -5.17 5.30
N ALA A 37 -1.31 -4.17 5.39
CA ALA A 37 -0.41 -3.83 4.29
C ALA A 37 0.56 -4.98 3.98
N LYS A 38 0.98 -5.74 4.99
CA LYS A 38 1.80 -6.94 4.82
C LYS A 38 1.03 -8.05 4.11
N GLU A 39 -0.18 -8.36 4.56
CA GLU A 39 -1.04 -9.37 3.94
C GLU A 39 -1.32 -9.02 2.47
N GLU A 40 -1.67 -7.76 2.19
CA GLU A 40 -1.90 -7.29 0.82
C GLU A 40 -0.66 -7.47 -0.07
N TRP A 41 0.54 -7.19 0.45
CA TRP A 41 1.79 -7.38 -0.29
C TRP A 41 2.06 -8.85 -0.59
N GLU A 42 1.86 -9.73 0.39
CA GLU A 42 2.00 -11.19 0.22
C GLU A 42 1.01 -11.73 -0.81
N ILE A 43 -0.24 -11.24 -0.81
CA ILE A 43 -1.24 -11.58 -1.81
C ILE A 43 -0.77 -11.19 -3.22
N SER A 44 -0.23 -9.98 -3.40
CA SER A 44 0.28 -9.54 -4.70
C SER A 44 1.49 -10.33 -5.17
N LEU A 45 2.37 -10.73 -4.25
CA LEU A 45 3.47 -11.63 -4.59
C LEU A 45 2.94 -12.99 -5.09
N ASN A 46 1.87 -13.51 -4.48
CA ASN A 46 1.24 -14.74 -4.94
C ASN A 46 0.50 -14.57 -6.29
N GLN A 47 -0.01 -13.38 -6.60
CA GLN A 47 -0.65 -13.10 -7.88
C GLN A 47 0.33 -13.23 -9.05
N LEU A 48 1.62 -12.97 -8.86
CA LEU A 48 2.64 -13.13 -9.89
C LEU A 48 2.70 -14.56 -10.46
N ASN A 49 2.41 -15.56 -9.64
CA ASN A 49 2.42 -16.97 -10.06
C ASN A 49 1.20 -17.34 -10.92
N ASN A 50 0.13 -16.54 -10.86
CA ASN A 50 -1.17 -16.87 -11.45
C ASN A 50 -1.64 -15.84 -12.48
N CYS A 51 -0.84 -14.80 -12.77
CA CYS A 51 -1.22 -13.74 -13.69
C CYS A 51 -0.88 -14.09 -15.14
N ASP A 52 -1.75 -13.66 -16.06
CA ASP A 52 -1.47 -13.71 -17.50
C ASP A 52 -0.33 -12.74 -17.87
N GLN A 53 0.35 -13.03 -18.99
CA GLN A 53 1.44 -12.18 -19.52
C GLN A 53 1.02 -10.71 -19.67
N ASP A 54 -0.20 -10.47 -20.13
CA ASP A 54 -0.73 -9.11 -20.36
C ASP A 54 -0.96 -8.32 -19.05
N MET A 55 -1.02 -9.02 -17.90
CA MET A 55 -1.20 -8.41 -16.58
C MET A 55 0.11 -8.32 -15.78
N LEU A 56 1.22 -8.83 -16.31
CA LEU A 56 2.49 -8.91 -15.59
C LEU A 56 2.98 -7.53 -15.12
N ASP A 57 2.94 -6.54 -16.01
CA ASP A 57 3.36 -5.16 -15.67
C ASP A 57 2.49 -4.56 -14.56
N TYR A 58 1.17 -4.79 -14.62
CA TYR A 58 0.25 -4.37 -13.57
C TYR A 58 0.59 -5.00 -12.23
N VAL A 59 0.80 -6.33 -12.20
CA VAL A 59 1.13 -7.06 -10.96
C VAL A 59 2.46 -6.59 -10.37
N ILE A 60 3.48 -6.35 -11.20
CA ILE A 60 4.76 -5.79 -10.76
C ILE A 60 4.57 -4.41 -10.14
N HIS A 61 3.78 -3.54 -10.78
CA HIS A 61 3.48 -2.22 -10.24
C HIS A 61 2.71 -2.28 -8.91
N ASP A 62 1.75 -3.19 -8.79
CA ASP A 62 0.95 -3.40 -7.58
C ASP A 62 1.83 -3.91 -6.41
N ILE A 63 2.73 -4.86 -6.67
CA ILE A 63 3.72 -5.34 -5.69
C ILE A 63 4.55 -4.15 -5.16
N HIS A 64 5.13 -3.33 -6.04
CA HIS A 64 5.93 -2.18 -5.62
C HIS A 64 5.13 -1.09 -4.89
N ALA A 65 3.84 -0.93 -5.22
CA ALA A 65 2.98 0.02 -4.53
C ALA A 65 2.70 -0.45 -3.09
N LYS A 66 2.35 -1.73 -2.92
CA LYS A 66 2.04 -2.32 -1.62
C LYS A 66 3.27 -2.46 -0.71
N GLU A 67 4.42 -2.83 -1.27
CA GLU A 67 5.69 -2.82 -0.54
C GLU A 67 6.00 -1.43 0.02
N ARG A 68 5.91 -0.38 -0.82
CA ARG A 68 6.16 1.00 -0.37
C ARG A 68 5.17 1.44 0.71
N ARG A 69 3.90 1.05 0.61
CA ARG A 69 2.89 1.31 1.65
C ARG A 69 3.30 0.65 2.97
N TYR A 70 3.61 -0.65 2.96
CA TYR A 70 4.04 -1.39 4.15
C TYR A 70 5.29 -0.77 4.79
N MET A 71 6.32 -0.45 3.99
CA MET A 71 7.53 0.22 4.48
C MET A 71 7.24 1.58 5.10
N SER A 72 6.37 2.39 4.50
CA SER A 72 6.02 3.71 5.04
C SER A 72 5.33 3.62 6.41
N LEU A 73 4.47 2.61 6.60
CA LEU A 73 3.79 2.36 7.87
C LEU A 73 4.76 1.86 8.95
N LEU A 74 5.73 1.01 8.59
CA LEU A 74 6.80 0.60 9.52
C LEU A 74 7.66 1.79 9.96
N MET A 75 8.00 2.69 9.02
CA MET A 75 8.74 3.92 9.35
C MET A 75 7.92 4.82 10.28
N GLN A 76 6.60 4.90 10.07
CA GLN A 76 5.70 5.64 10.94
C GLN A 76 5.65 5.02 12.35
N ALA A 77 5.47 3.70 12.47
CA ALA A 77 5.46 3.02 13.77
C ALA A 77 6.78 3.18 14.53
N ARG A 78 7.92 3.19 13.82
CA ARG A 78 9.23 3.51 14.42
C ARG A 78 9.27 4.94 14.97
N LYS A 79 8.77 5.92 14.21
CA LYS A 79 8.69 7.32 14.66
C LYS A 79 7.79 7.47 15.89
N GLU A 80 6.70 6.71 15.94
CA GLU A 80 5.75 6.69 17.06
C GLU A 80 6.22 5.83 18.24
N SER A 81 7.43 5.25 18.17
CA SER A 81 8.02 4.37 19.20
C SER A 81 7.13 3.16 19.55
N LEU A 82 6.30 2.71 18.60
CA LEU A 82 5.40 1.57 18.76
C LEU A 82 6.14 0.21 18.56
N GLY A 83 7.43 0.14 18.88
CA GLY A 83 8.27 -1.03 18.63
C GLY A 83 9.25 -1.35 19.76
N ALA A 84 9.53 -2.65 19.95
CA ALA A 84 10.51 -3.20 20.90
C ALA A 84 11.99 -3.05 20.47
N TRP A 85 12.25 -2.43 19.31
CA TRP A 85 13.59 -2.32 18.73
C TRP A 85 14.24 -1.02 19.18
N LYS A 86 15.37 -1.13 19.88
CA LYS A 86 16.16 0.02 20.33
C LYS A 86 16.60 0.85 19.12
N SER A 87 16.40 2.16 19.21
CA SER A 87 16.63 3.13 18.14
C SER A 87 18.07 3.19 17.62
N ASP A 88 19.02 2.56 18.32
CA ASP A 88 20.45 2.77 18.14
C ASP A 88 21.09 1.88 17.05
N ASP A 89 20.41 0.83 16.55
CA ASP A 89 21.09 -0.21 15.75
C ASP A 89 20.94 -0.13 14.21
N VAL A 90 20.17 0.80 13.64
CA VAL A 90 19.82 0.74 12.19
C VAL A 90 20.02 2.05 11.43
N ASN A 91 20.96 2.91 11.83
CA ASN A 91 21.28 4.11 11.04
C ASN A 91 22.38 3.91 9.99
N GLU A 92 22.84 2.68 9.75
CA GLU A 92 23.97 2.45 8.82
C GLU A 92 23.66 1.57 7.60
N LYS A 93 22.49 0.92 7.51
CA LYS A 93 22.29 -0.13 6.46
C LYS A 93 21.00 -0.14 5.65
N PHE A 94 20.09 0.82 5.84
CA PHE A 94 18.87 0.89 5.01
C PHE A 94 18.86 2.13 4.12
N THR A 95 19.94 2.35 3.36
CA THR A 95 19.82 3.07 2.10
C THR A 95 19.18 2.11 1.10
N PRO A 96 17.97 2.40 0.57
CA PRO A 96 17.50 1.67 -0.58
C PRO A 96 18.37 2.13 -1.75
N GLU A 97 19.46 1.40 -2.02
CA GLU A 97 20.01 1.39 -3.37
C GLU A 97 18.94 0.79 -4.28
N PHE A 98 18.03 1.65 -4.71
CA PHE A 98 17.06 1.35 -5.74
C PHE A 98 17.86 1.12 -7.02
N ARG A 99 18.20 -0.16 -7.24
CA ARG A 99 18.67 -0.80 -8.47
C ARG A 99 18.85 0.18 -9.63
N SER A 100 19.93 0.95 -9.59
CA SER A 100 20.48 1.63 -10.77
C SER A 100 21.52 0.70 -11.37
N GLN A 101 21.03 -0.40 -11.96
CA GLN A 101 21.89 -1.24 -12.78
C GLN A 101 21.20 -1.59 -14.10
N LYS A 102 21.71 -0.91 -15.13
CA LYS A 102 21.88 -1.31 -16.53
C LYS A 102 20.83 -0.86 -17.55
N SER A 103 21.08 0.33 -18.11
CA SER A 103 21.01 0.54 -19.56
C SER A 103 22.11 1.50 -20.03
N GLY A 104 23.36 1.13 -19.76
CA GLY A 104 24.53 1.78 -20.37
C GLY A 104 24.87 1.14 -21.71
N VAL A 105 24.06 1.37 -22.75
CA VAL A 105 24.48 1.11 -24.14
C VAL A 105 25.16 2.39 -24.63
N ARG A 106 26.44 2.55 -24.28
CA ARG A 106 27.30 3.58 -24.89
C ARG A 106 28.01 2.93 -26.08
N MET A 107 27.51 3.22 -27.28
CA MET A 107 28.15 2.86 -28.54
C MET A 107 29.59 3.39 -28.55
N GLU A 108 30.56 2.47 -28.61
CA GLU A 108 31.96 2.78 -28.86
C GLU A 108 32.08 3.39 -30.26
N LYS A 109 32.52 4.66 -30.33
CA LYS A 109 33.02 5.23 -31.58
C LYS A 109 34.34 4.52 -31.90
N THR A 110 34.30 3.61 -32.86
CA THR A 110 35.50 3.11 -33.53
C THR A 110 36.15 4.29 -34.25
N LYS A 111 37.28 4.75 -33.74
CA LYS A 111 38.27 5.51 -34.50
C LYS A 111 39.00 4.52 -35.40
N ASN A 112 38.67 4.51 -36.68
CA ASN A 112 39.51 3.91 -37.71
C ASN A 112 40.13 5.06 -38.51
N ALA A 113 41.41 5.27 -38.22
CA ALA A 113 42.35 5.95 -39.07
C ALA A 113 42.64 5.05 -40.28
N SER A 114 42.50 5.62 -41.48
CA SER A 114 43.14 5.28 -42.74
C SER A 114 43.02 6.58 -43.55
N GLY A 115 44.10 7.31 -43.81
CA GLY A 115 45.08 6.97 -44.83
C GLY A 115 44.87 7.94 -45.98
#